data_AF-A0A965YL38-F1
#
_entry.id   AF-A0A965YL38-F1
#
_cell.length_a   1.000
_cell.length_b   1.000
_cell.length_c   1.000
_cell.angle_alpha   90.00
_cell.angle_beta   90.00
_cell.angle_gamma   90.00
#
_symmetry.space_group_name_H-M   'P 1'
#
loop_
_entity.id
_entity.type
_entity.pdbx_description
1 polymer ?
#
loop_
_entity_poly.entity_id
_entity_poly.type
_entity_poly.pdbx_seq_one_letter_code
_entity_poly.pdbx_strand_id
1 'polypeptide(L)'
;MLTPTKYNDSLKGGLLTHLAPRRYLNNFEVFVLPELVYFAFGIGIKCKRLYNFNQVKDDVEAKLAYYFDKKHRHFNEIIDFKKIHNFILDMSIRTKENSFEGIRGVENLILRDIETFTPSISGNETYIYEPNTDKLFPQFTTGSLGSEFENILRPIKLGLNQFPVLESNLCIFFNEG
;
A
#
# COMPACT_ATOMS: atom_id res chain seq x y z
N MET A 1 0.68 -15.51 5.60
CA MET A 1 1.09 -15.57 4.18
C MET A 1 -0.15 -15.74 3.32
N LEU A 2 -0.52 -14.72 2.53
CA LEU A 2 -1.53 -14.86 1.48
C LEU A 2 -0.90 -15.61 0.31
N THR A 3 -1.02 -16.94 0.30
CA THR A 3 -0.67 -17.74 -0.87
C THR A 3 -1.64 -17.41 -1.99
N PRO A 4 -1.18 -17.04 -3.21
CA PRO A 4 -2.08 -16.86 -4.34
C PRO A 4 -2.72 -18.22 -4.62
N THR A 5 -4.01 -18.37 -4.31
CA THR A 5 -4.77 -19.51 -4.78
C THR A 5 -4.84 -19.41 -6.30
N LYS A 6 -3.96 -20.16 -6.95
CA LYS A 6 -3.95 -20.40 -8.39
C LYS A 6 -5.37 -20.77 -8.81
N TYR A 7 -6.07 -19.80 -9.38
CA TYR A 7 -7.42 -19.87 -9.94
C TYR A 7 -8.50 -20.52 -9.06
N ASN A 8 -9.49 -19.72 -8.63
CA ASN A 8 -10.82 -20.29 -8.46
C ASN A 8 -11.42 -20.48 -9.86
N ASP A 9 -11.32 -21.69 -10.42
CA ASP A 9 -11.82 -22.01 -11.77
C ASP A 9 -13.32 -21.68 -11.91
N SER A 10 -14.08 -21.72 -10.82
CA SER A 10 -15.48 -21.29 -10.78
C SER A 10 -15.63 -19.79 -11.06
N LEU A 11 -14.74 -18.95 -10.50
CA LEU A 11 -14.73 -17.51 -10.78
C LEU A 11 -14.38 -17.24 -12.25
N LYS A 12 -13.41 -17.97 -12.79
CA LYS A 12 -13.01 -17.86 -14.19
C LYS A 12 -14.16 -18.26 -15.13
N GLY A 13 -14.87 -19.35 -14.83
CA GLY A 13 -16.07 -19.76 -15.56
C GLY A 13 -17.18 -18.72 -15.51
N GLY A 14 -17.43 -18.14 -14.34
CA GLY A 14 -18.38 -17.03 -14.18
C GLY A 14 -18.03 -15.81 -15.03
N LEU A 15 -16.77 -15.36 -14.97
CA LEU A 15 -16.27 -14.23 -15.77
C LEU A 15 -16.39 -14.51 -17.27
N LEU A 16 -16.01 -15.70 -17.72
CA LEU A 16 -16.13 -16.11 -19.11
C LEU A 16 -17.57 -16.12 -19.60
N THR A 17 -18.53 -16.48 -18.74
CA THR A 17 -19.96 -16.45 -19.07
C THR A 17 -20.45 -15.02 -19.32
N HIS A 18 -19.96 -14.05 -18.55
CA HIS A 18 -20.27 -12.64 -18.74
C HIS A 18 -19.53 -12.00 -19.93
N LEU A 19 -18.37 -12.53 -20.31
CA LEU A 19 -17.56 -12.04 -21.44
C LEU A 19 -17.95 -12.70 -22.77
N ALA A 20 -18.57 -13.88 -22.74
CA ALA A 20 -18.98 -14.64 -23.93
C ALA A 20 -19.82 -13.83 -24.95
N PRO A 21 -20.78 -12.97 -24.55
CA PRO A 21 -21.54 -12.16 -25.50
C PRO A 21 -20.72 -11.08 -26.23
N ARG A 22 -19.51 -10.76 -25.74
CA ARG A 22 -18.62 -9.74 -26.30
C ARG A 22 -17.46 -10.34 -27.10
N ARG A 23 -17.49 -11.66 -27.34
CA ARG A 23 -16.45 -12.35 -28.10
C ARG A 23 -16.56 -12.03 -29.59
N TYR A 24 -15.50 -11.44 -30.11
CA TYR A 24 -15.26 -11.31 -31.55
C TYR A 24 -14.34 -12.44 -32.01
N LEU A 25 -14.50 -12.89 -33.26
CA LEU A 25 -13.78 -14.03 -33.85
C LEU A 25 -12.24 -13.99 -33.71
N ASN A 26 -11.64 -12.81 -33.50
CA ASN A 26 -10.19 -12.61 -33.45
C ASN A 26 -9.65 -12.17 -32.08
N ASN A 27 -10.46 -12.16 -31.02
CA ASN A 27 -10.03 -11.76 -29.68
C ASN A 27 -10.04 -12.95 -28.72
N PHE A 28 -9.02 -13.07 -27.88
CA PHE A 28 -8.95 -14.06 -26.80
C PHE A 28 -8.66 -13.36 -25.47
N GLU A 29 -9.34 -13.81 -24.41
CA GLU A 29 -9.15 -13.26 -23.07
C GLU A 29 -8.05 -14.02 -22.32
N VAL A 30 -7.02 -13.29 -21.88
CA VAL A 30 -5.98 -13.82 -20.99
C VAL A 30 -6.22 -13.27 -19.60
N PHE A 31 -6.42 -14.16 -18.63
CA PHE A 31 -6.47 -13.80 -17.23
C PHE A 31 -5.05 -13.87 -16.66
N VAL A 32 -4.58 -12.74 -16.15
CA VAL A 32 -3.26 -12.63 -15.52
C VAL A 32 -3.47 -12.24 -14.06
N LEU A 33 -2.69 -12.82 -13.15
CA LEU A 33 -2.72 -12.40 -11.76
C LEU A 33 -2.04 -11.03 -11.62
N PRO A 34 -2.56 -10.17 -10.73
CA PRO A 34 -1.89 -8.92 -10.44
C PRO A 34 -0.56 -9.18 -9.74
N GLU A 35 0.40 -8.30 -9.99
CA GLU A 35 1.64 -8.26 -9.22
C GLU A 35 1.37 -7.46 -7.93
N LEU A 36 1.71 -8.04 -6.78
CA LEU A 36 1.52 -7.39 -5.49
C LEU A 36 2.78 -6.63 -5.11
N VAL A 37 2.63 -5.32 -4.89
CA VAL A 37 3.69 -4.44 -4.39
C VAL A 37 3.48 -4.25 -2.91
N TYR A 38 4.34 -4.85 -2.10
CA TYR A 38 4.27 -4.79 -0.65
C TYR A 38 4.95 -3.52 -0.16
N PHE A 39 4.33 -2.86 0.82
CA PHE A 39 4.84 -1.69 1.51
C PHE A 39 4.99 -2.02 2.98
N ALA A 40 6.15 -1.69 3.55
CA ALA A 40 6.40 -1.68 4.98
C ALA A 40 6.93 -0.30 5.38
N PHE A 41 6.56 0.16 6.58
CA PHE A 41 6.83 1.52 7.01
C PHE A 41 7.57 1.55 8.35
N GLY A 42 8.57 2.42 8.45
CA GLY A 42 9.13 2.89 9.71
C GLY A 42 8.36 4.13 10.19
N ILE A 43 7.67 4.03 11.31
CA ILE A 43 6.77 5.08 11.82
C ILE A 43 7.21 5.53 13.22
N GLY A 44 7.58 6.79 13.35
CA GLY A 44 7.79 7.45 14.65
C GLY A 44 6.48 8.06 15.16
N ILE A 45 6.08 7.71 16.38
CA ILE A 45 4.89 8.25 17.04
C ILE A 45 5.32 8.92 18.34
N LYS A 46 4.98 10.20 18.48
CA LYS A 46 5.01 10.89 19.77
C LYS A 46 3.62 10.87 20.39
N CYS A 47 3.49 10.34 21.59
CA CYS A 47 2.22 10.26 22.30
C CYS A 47 2.05 11.39 23.31
N LYS A 48 0.82 11.90 23.43
CA LYS A 48 0.44 12.80 24.52
C LYS A 48 0.54 12.07 25.85
N ARG A 49 0.90 12.81 26.92
CA ARG A 49 1.17 12.26 28.27
C ARG A 49 0.11 11.32 28.86
N LEU A 50 -1.17 11.51 28.51
CA LEU A 50 -2.28 10.73 29.07
C LEU A 50 -2.57 9.44 28.29
N TYR A 51 -1.89 9.21 27.18
CA TYR A 51 -2.16 8.09 26.28
C TYR A 51 -1.08 7.02 26.38
N ASN A 52 -1.49 5.76 26.27
CA ASN A 52 -0.57 4.63 26.25
C ASN A 52 -0.04 4.41 24.84
N PHE A 53 1.28 4.40 24.68
CA PHE A 53 1.94 4.20 23.38
C PHE A 53 1.47 2.93 22.66
N ASN A 54 1.32 1.80 23.36
CA ASN A 54 0.91 0.54 22.73
C ASN A 54 -0.50 0.64 22.14
N GLN A 55 -1.44 1.26 22.86
CA GLN A 55 -2.80 1.47 22.34
C GLN A 55 -2.82 2.39 21.11
N VAL A 56 -2.03 3.48 21.16
CA VAL A 56 -1.90 4.39 20.01
C VAL A 56 -1.27 3.68 18.82
N LYS A 57 -0.21 2.90 19.06
CA LYS A 57 0.47 2.10 18.04
C LYS A 57 -0.50 1.12 17.37
N ASP A 58 -1.22 0.33 18.15
CA ASP A 58 -2.13 -0.69 17.63
C ASP A 58 -3.24 -0.06 16.77
N ASP A 59 -3.76 1.10 17.18
CA ASP A 59 -4.75 1.84 16.39
C ASP A 59 -4.15 2.46 15.11
N VAL A 60 -2.92 2.97 15.15
CA VAL A 60 -2.22 3.45 13.95
C VAL A 60 -1.97 2.30 12.98
N GLU A 61 -1.51 1.15 13.47
CA GLU A 61 -1.28 -0.06 12.67
C GLU A 61 -2.58 -0.56 12.03
N ALA A 62 -3.66 -0.68 12.82
CA ALA A 62 -4.97 -1.10 12.33
C ALA A 62 -5.53 -0.13 11.28
N LYS A 63 -5.32 1.16 11.46
CA LYS A 63 -5.78 2.18 10.51
C LYS A 63 -4.96 2.20 9.23
N LEU A 64 -3.65 1.95 9.33
CA LEU A 64 -2.79 1.75 8.17
C LEU A 64 -3.20 0.49 7.39
N ALA A 65 -3.50 -0.61 8.08
CA ALA A 65 -4.04 -1.81 7.45
C ALA A 65 -5.37 -1.54 6.74
N TYR A 66 -6.25 -0.75 7.36
CA TYR A 66 -7.52 -0.33 6.76
C TYR A 66 -7.31 0.56 5.51
N TYR A 67 -6.30 1.44 5.53
CA TYR A 67 -5.89 2.23 4.36
C TYR A 67 -5.51 1.32 3.18
N PHE A 68 -4.77 0.24 3.42
CA PHE A 68 -4.35 -0.72 2.39
C PHE A 68 -5.36 -1.85 2.12
N ASP A 69 -6.58 -1.79 2.66
CA ASP A 69 -7.60 -2.79 2.34
C ASP A 69 -7.90 -2.77 0.82
N LYS A 70 -8.04 -3.95 0.25
CA LYS A 70 -8.38 -4.18 -1.17
C LYS A 70 -9.64 -3.43 -1.64
N LYS A 71 -10.53 -3.02 -0.74
CA LYS A 71 -11.73 -2.23 -1.04
C LYS A 71 -11.44 -0.74 -1.27
N HIS A 72 -10.33 -0.22 -0.76
CA HIS A 72 -9.96 1.20 -0.83
C HIS A 72 -8.81 1.49 -1.80
N ARG A 73 -8.19 0.45 -2.37
CA ARG A 73 -7.05 0.54 -3.28
C ARG A 73 -7.41 0.15 -4.70
N HIS A 74 -6.69 0.75 -5.65
CA HIS A 74 -6.89 0.53 -7.07
C HIS A 74 -5.57 0.22 -7.79
N PHE A 75 -5.69 -0.38 -8.97
CA PHE A 75 -4.56 -0.55 -9.89
C PHE A 75 -4.08 0.79 -10.45
N ASN A 76 -2.79 0.88 -10.81
CA ASN A 76 -2.18 2.10 -11.37
C ASN A 76 -2.38 3.35 -10.49
N GLU A 77 -2.48 3.15 -9.18
CA GLU A 77 -2.64 4.20 -8.19
C GLU A 77 -1.29 4.86 -7.87
N ILE A 78 -1.36 6.10 -7.35
CA ILE A 78 -0.22 6.81 -6.77
C ILE A 78 -0.34 6.73 -5.24
N ILE A 79 0.62 6.08 -4.62
CA ILE A 79 0.79 6.01 -3.17
C ILE A 79 1.54 7.26 -2.73
N ASP A 80 0.79 8.21 -2.16
CA ASP A 80 1.30 9.48 -1.64
C ASP A 80 1.30 9.49 -0.12
N PHE A 81 2.48 9.60 0.47
CA PHE A 81 2.68 9.53 1.92
C PHE A 81 2.05 10.67 2.69
N LYS A 82 1.88 11.86 2.07
CA LYS A 82 1.12 12.95 2.68
C LYS A 82 -0.34 12.57 2.86
N LYS A 83 -0.90 11.82 1.90
CA LYS A 83 -2.26 11.29 2.01
C LYS A 83 -2.35 10.20 3.07
N ILE A 84 -1.36 9.31 3.16
CA ILE A 84 -1.29 8.30 4.23
C ILE A 84 -1.27 8.98 5.60
N HIS A 85 -0.36 9.95 5.78
CA HIS A 85 -0.21 10.70 7.02
C HIS A 85 -1.51 11.38 7.44
N ASN A 86 -2.12 12.15 6.54
CA ASN A 86 -3.40 12.80 6.79
C ASN A 86 -4.51 11.80 7.12
N PHE A 87 -4.55 10.67 6.41
CA PHE A 87 -5.53 9.62 6.65
C PHE A 87 -5.37 8.99 8.05
N ILE A 88 -4.14 8.67 8.46
CA ILE A 88 -3.88 8.11 9.80
C ILE A 88 -4.36 9.08 10.88
N LEU A 89 -4.14 10.37 10.72
CA LEU A 89 -4.53 11.39 11.71
C LEU A 89 -6.02 11.76 11.66
N ASP A 90 -6.76 11.36 10.62
CA ASP A 90 -8.17 11.74 10.46
C ASP A 90 -9.10 11.01 11.44
N MET A 91 -9.53 11.70 12.50
CA MET A 91 -10.42 11.13 13.54
C MET A 91 -11.86 10.85 13.08
N SER A 92 -12.26 11.28 11.87
CA SER A 92 -13.61 11.03 11.34
C SER A 92 -13.78 9.59 10.84
N ILE A 93 -12.69 8.94 10.47
CA ILE A 93 -12.68 7.60 9.89
C ILE A 93 -12.85 6.56 11.00
N ARG A 94 -13.87 5.70 10.85
CA ARG A 94 -14.19 4.61 11.78
C ARG A 94 -14.65 3.40 10.99
N THR A 95 -14.31 2.21 11.46
CA THR A 95 -14.88 0.96 10.94
C THR A 95 -16.03 0.51 11.83
N LYS A 96 -16.71 -0.58 11.45
CA LYS A 96 -17.75 -1.17 12.29
C LYS A 96 -17.14 -1.85 13.52
N GLU A 97 -15.89 -2.27 13.41
CA GLU A 97 -15.16 -3.06 14.38
C GLU A 97 -14.20 -2.23 15.24
N ASN A 98 -13.68 -1.11 14.73
CA ASN A 98 -12.72 -0.25 15.43
C ASN A 98 -13.01 1.25 15.21
N SER A 99 -13.08 2.01 16.31
CA SER A 99 -13.25 3.46 16.31
C SER A 99 -11.94 4.26 16.29
N PHE A 100 -10.78 3.59 16.36
CA PHE A 100 -9.43 4.17 16.32
C PHE A 100 -9.23 5.30 17.34
N GLU A 101 -9.67 5.10 18.58
CA GLU A 101 -9.72 6.17 19.59
C GLU A 101 -8.32 6.64 20.04
N GLY A 102 -7.34 5.74 19.99
CA GLY A 102 -5.94 5.99 20.30
C GLY A 102 -5.30 7.03 19.38
N ILE A 103 -5.84 7.27 18.18
CA ILE A 103 -5.33 8.30 17.25
C ILE A 103 -5.38 9.71 17.89
N ARG A 104 -6.33 9.97 18.81
CA ARG A 104 -6.39 11.24 19.56
C ARG A 104 -5.15 11.51 20.42
N GLY A 105 -4.47 10.43 20.80
CA GLY A 105 -3.25 10.44 21.59
C GLY A 105 -1.99 10.74 20.80
N VAL A 106 -2.05 10.77 19.46
CA VAL A 106 -0.91 11.14 18.63
C VAL A 106 -0.69 12.66 18.76
N GLU A 107 0.49 13.04 19.26
CA GLU A 107 0.96 14.42 19.26
C GLU A 107 1.72 14.73 17.96
N ASN A 108 2.56 13.80 17.52
CA ASN A 108 3.29 13.88 16.26
C ASN A 108 3.42 12.50 15.62
N LEU A 109 3.35 12.46 14.29
CA LEU A 109 3.50 11.24 13.48
C LEU A 109 4.52 11.52 12.37
N ILE A 110 5.57 10.72 12.30
CA ILE A 110 6.64 10.82 11.32
C ILE A 110 6.75 9.50 10.57
N LEU A 111 6.57 9.53 9.26
CA LEU A 111 6.95 8.41 8.39
C LEU A 111 8.44 8.60 8.07
N ARG A 112 9.29 7.64 8.45
CA ARG A 112 10.75 7.73 8.32
C ARG A 112 11.24 7.00 7.08
N ASP A 113 10.96 5.70 7.03
CA ASP A 113 11.47 4.81 6.01
C ASP A 113 10.33 4.00 5.41
N ILE A 114 10.52 3.60 4.15
CA ILE A 114 9.56 2.81 3.41
C ILE A 114 10.33 1.73 2.67
N GLU A 115 10.00 0.49 2.98
CA GLU A 115 10.51 -0.67 2.28
C GLU A 115 9.45 -1.15 1.30
N THR A 116 9.87 -1.42 0.07
CA THR A 116 8.98 -1.95 -0.97
C THR A 116 9.54 -3.19 -1.62
N PHE A 117 8.72 -4.23 -1.78
CA PHE A 117 9.14 -5.48 -2.40
C PHE A 117 8.00 -6.22 -3.14
N THR A 118 8.35 -7.07 -4.09
CA THR A 118 7.46 -7.83 -4.99
C THR A 118 7.96 -9.27 -5.01
N PRO A 119 7.26 -10.21 -4.35
CA PRO A 119 7.75 -11.59 -4.19
C PRO A 119 7.82 -12.40 -5.49
N SER A 120 7.24 -11.89 -6.60
CA SER A 120 7.18 -12.56 -7.90
C SER A 120 8.42 -12.39 -8.76
N ILE A 121 9.31 -11.46 -8.43
CA ILE A 121 10.56 -11.26 -9.15
C ILE A 121 11.61 -12.13 -8.47
N SER A 122 12.14 -13.11 -9.19
CA SER A 122 13.19 -14.01 -8.72
C SER A 122 14.45 -13.20 -8.38
N GLY A 123 14.56 -12.76 -7.14
CA GLY A 123 15.64 -11.91 -6.65
C GLY A 123 15.07 -10.80 -5.78
N ASN A 124 15.56 -10.74 -4.55
CA ASN A 124 15.15 -9.78 -3.53
C ASN A 124 15.11 -8.34 -4.06
N GLU A 125 14.15 -7.56 -3.54
CA GLU A 125 13.95 -6.11 -3.73
C GLU A 125 13.22 -5.71 -5.03
N THR A 126 12.09 -5.00 -4.87
CA THR A 126 11.54 -4.23 -5.99
C THR A 126 12.34 -2.95 -6.07
N TYR A 127 13.12 -2.79 -7.13
CA TYR A 127 13.67 -1.48 -7.46
C TYR A 127 12.51 -0.56 -7.84
N ILE A 128 12.23 0.45 -7.00
CA ILE A 128 11.40 1.57 -7.41
C ILE A 128 12.23 2.37 -8.42
N TYR A 129 11.77 2.39 -9.67
CA TYR A 129 12.50 3.07 -10.72
C TYR A 129 12.36 4.59 -10.59
N GLU A 130 13.37 5.32 -11.06
CA GLU A 130 13.16 6.73 -11.38
C GLU A 130 12.05 6.85 -12.45
N PRO A 131 11.33 7.99 -12.52
CA PRO A 131 10.19 8.12 -13.42
C PRO A 131 10.57 7.73 -14.86
N ASN A 132 9.86 6.76 -15.40
CA ASN A 132 10.06 6.20 -16.74
C ASN A 132 8.76 6.23 -17.57
N THR A 133 8.93 6.15 -18.88
CA THR A 133 7.83 6.21 -19.86
C THR A 133 7.00 4.94 -19.92
N ASP A 134 7.57 3.81 -19.50
CA ASP A 134 7.02 2.48 -19.81
C ASP A 134 5.90 2.06 -18.86
N LYS A 135 5.82 2.64 -17.65
CA LYS A 135 4.71 2.44 -16.68
C LYS A 135 4.45 0.97 -16.31
N LEU A 136 5.46 0.11 -16.48
CA LEU A 136 5.37 -1.31 -16.20
C LEU A 136 5.74 -1.64 -14.74
N PHE A 137 6.59 -0.82 -14.11
CA PHE A 137 7.14 -1.04 -12.79
C PHE A 137 6.76 0.10 -11.82
N PRO A 138 6.86 -0.10 -10.49
CA PRO A 138 6.68 0.97 -9.55
C PRO A 138 7.77 2.02 -9.77
N GLN A 139 7.38 3.28 -9.72
CA GLN A 139 8.29 4.38 -10.01
C GLN A 139 8.00 5.58 -9.13
N PHE A 140 9.02 6.40 -8.87
CA PHE A 140 8.77 7.71 -8.28
C PHE A 140 8.00 8.58 -9.27
N THR A 141 7.03 9.35 -8.74
CA THR A 141 6.25 10.30 -9.55
C THR A 141 7.06 11.51 -10.01
N THR A 142 8.15 11.80 -9.32
CA THR A 142 9.06 12.93 -9.57
C THR A 142 10.50 12.43 -9.54
N GLY A 143 11.31 12.92 -10.48
CA GLY A 143 12.73 12.60 -10.54
C GLY A 143 13.45 13.17 -9.32
N SER A 144 14.61 12.60 -8.98
CA SER A 144 15.45 13.13 -7.91
C SER A 144 15.74 14.63 -8.13
N LEU A 145 15.47 15.46 -7.11
CA LEU A 145 15.75 16.89 -7.11
C LEU A 145 17.23 17.14 -6.80
N GLY A 146 18.13 16.54 -7.61
CA GLY A 146 19.52 16.97 -7.74
C GLY A 146 20.26 17.31 -6.45
N SER A 147 20.21 16.48 -5.42
CA SER A 147 21.24 16.42 -4.39
C SER A 147 21.18 15.04 -3.71
N GLU A 148 22.33 14.40 -3.52
CA GLU A 148 22.46 13.05 -2.93
C GLU A 148 22.04 12.99 -1.44
N PHE A 149 21.48 14.07 -0.89
CA PHE A 149 21.29 14.28 0.55
C PHE A 149 19.84 14.55 0.97
N GLU A 150 18.89 14.67 0.03
CA GLU A 150 17.48 14.83 0.38
C GLU A 150 16.79 13.46 0.44
N ASN A 151 16.80 12.86 1.63
CA ASN A 151 16.00 11.66 1.95
C ASN A 151 14.51 12.05 2.09
N ILE A 152 13.91 12.53 1.00
CA ILE A 152 12.52 12.95 0.95
C ILE A 152 11.67 11.77 0.51
N LEU A 153 10.64 11.47 1.28
CA LEU A 153 9.61 10.51 0.90
C LEU A 153 8.87 11.01 -0.36
N ARG A 154 9.14 10.38 -1.51
CA ARG A 154 8.56 10.70 -2.83
C ARG A 154 7.38 9.79 -3.19
N PRO A 155 6.23 10.32 -3.64
CA PRO A 155 5.08 9.48 -4.00
C PRO A 155 5.44 8.44 -5.06
N ILE A 156 4.95 7.21 -4.85
CA ILE A 156 5.24 6.05 -5.71
C ILE A 156 4.03 5.77 -6.57
N LYS A 157 4.22 5.76 -7.89
CA LYS A 157 3.20 5.34 -8.86
C LYS A 157 3.37 3.87 -9.18
N LEU A 158 2.28 3.11 -9.07
CA LEU A 158 2.25 1.70 -9.42
C LEU A 158 2.11 1.51 -10.93
N GLY A 159 2.61 0.38 -11.43
CA GLY A 159 2.39 -0.07 -12.80
C GLY A 159 0.94 -0.52 -13.05
N LEU A 160 0.63 -0.78 -14.32
CA LEU A 160 -0.75 -1.08 -14.76
C LEU A 160 -1.34 -2.37 -14.15
N ASN A 161 -0.53 -3.40 -13.94
CA ASN A 161 -0.96 -4.68 -13.36
C ASN A 161 -0.55 -4.83 -11.88
N GLN A 162 -0.22 -3.73 -11.22
CA GLN A 162 0.31 -3.75 -9.86
C GLN A 162 -0.73 -3.29 -8.84
N PHE A 163 -0.78 -4.00 -7.71
CA PHE A 163 -1.70 -3.73 -6.62
C PHE A 163 -0.92 -3.49 -5.31
N PRO A 164 -1.22 -2.42 -4.56
CA PRO A 164 -0.52 -2.13 -3.31
C PRO A 164 -1.05 -3.00 -2.17
N VAL A 165 -0.13 -3.52 -1.36
CA VAL A 165 -0.45 -4.32 -0.17
C VAL A 165 0.43 -3.85 0.99
N LEU A 166 -0.14 -3.77 2.20
CA LEU A 166 0.65 -3.54 3.41
C LEU A 166 1.24 -4.87 3.91
N GLU A 167 2.55 -4.89 4.16
CA GLU A 167 3.16 -5.93 4.99
C GLU A 167 3.27 -5.42 6.44
N SER A 168 2.21 -5.63 7.22
CA SER A 168 2.14 -5.13 8.60
C SER A 168 3.22 -5.72 9.49
N ASN A 169 3.62 -6.98 9.25
CA ASN A 169 4.64 -7.67 10.07
C ASN A 169 6.03 -7.05 9.95
N LEU A 170 6.30 -6.31 8.87
CA LEU A 170 7.57 -5.63 8.64
C LEU A 170 7.50 -4.14 8.99
N CYS A 171 6.33 -3.63 9.40
CA CYS A 171 6.21 -2.25 9.87
C CYS A 171 6.85 -2.11 11.26
N ILE A 172 7.66 -1.07 11.42
CA ILE A 172 8.37 -0.79 12.67
C ILE A 172 7.84 0.51 13.28
N PHE A 173 7.53 0.47 14.56
CA PHE A 173 6.98 1.61 15.30
C PHE A 173 7.93 2.05 16.40
N PHE A 174 8.25 3.34 16.42
CA PHE A 174 9.16 3.96 17.37
C PHE A 174 8.42 4.98 18.23
N ASN A 175 8.73 5.04 19.53
CA ASN A 175 8.24 6.11 20.40
C ASN A 175 9.20 7.30 20.34
N GLU A 176 8.68 8.45 19.90
CA GLU A 176 9.47 9.67 19.67
C GLU A 176 9.66 10.57 20.91
N GLY A 177 9.10 10.19 22.06
CA GLY A 177 9.34 10.88 23.35
C GLY A 177 8.43 12.07 23.63
#